data_AF-A0AA39QAP2-F1
#
_entry.id   AF-A0AA39QAP2-F1
#
_cell.length_a   1.000
_cell.length_b   1.000
_cell.length_c   1.000
_cell.angle_alpha   90.00
_cell.angle_beta   90.00
_cell.angle_gamma   90.00
#
_symmetry.space_group_name_H-M   'P 1'
#
loop_
_entity.id
_entity.type
_entity.pdbx_description
1 polymer ?
#
loop_
_entity_poly.entity_id
_entity_poly.type
_entity_poly.pdbx_seq_one_letter_code
_entity_poly.pdbx_strand_id
1 'polypeptide(L)'
;MCLVPKLEQNLLYITYELWTKRQTQEILTDAAAIPRKDNRNSFLSAFSLRNIHENAFWNIEDCDPFQALSFDGLHAYDNGLFGDHIRKEVISQVEALGSKSVGWADDQIKCFPHWRNLYHFESGFMAVHFADGTKYKDLSKLYGASHEYEQLTKSVKPGTKKWNFPKVHSHKHMADDILEKGVMLNYNTKPNEKMHGPLKDAYQL
;
A
#
# COMPACT_ATOMS: atom_id res chain seq x y z
N MET A 1 -0.21 12.05 9.15
CA MET A 1 -0.63 11.69 7.77
C MET A 1 -0.55 12.92 6.86
N CYS A 2 0.08 12.86 5.68
CA CYS A 2 0.20 14.01 4.78
C CYS A 2 -1.08 14.34 3.98
N LEU A 3 -1.31 15.63 3.77
CA LEU A 3 -2.27 16.21 2.83
C LEU A 3 -1.66 16.29 1.43
N VAL A 4 -1.65 15.16 0.72
CA VAL A 4 -1.00 15.07 -0.60
C VAL A 4 -2.04 15.19 -1.71
N PRO A 5 -1.86 16.11 -2.67
CA PRO A 5 -2.71 16.18 -3.86
C PRO A 5 -2.69 14.86 -4.65
N LYS A 6 -3.83 14.50 -5.26
CA LYS A 6 -3.98 13.23 -5.98
C LYS A 6 -2.94 13.01 -7.09
N LEU A 7 -2.48 14.09 -7.73
CA LEU A 7 -1.53 14.04 -8.84
C LEU A 7 -0.06 14.11 -8.40
N GLU A 8 0.19 14.25 -7.09
CA GLU A 8 1.52 14.50 -6.54
C GLU A 8 1.94 13.41 -5.54
N GLN A 9 1.18 12.33 -5.46
CA GLN A 9 1.42 11.21 -4.55
C GLN A 9 2.82 10.61 -4.70
N ASN A 10 3.36 10.60 -5.93
CA ASN A 10 4.69 10.10 -6.23
C ASN A 10 5.84 11.08 -5.92
N LEU A 11 5.55 12.34 -5.59
CA LEU A 11 6.56 13.37 -5.35
C LEU A 11 7.05 13.29 -3.90
N LEU A 12 7.84 12.25 -3.60
CA LEU A 12 8.31 11.95 -2.24
C LEU A 12 9.28 13.00 -1.68
N TYR A 13 9.88 13.81 -2.53
CA TYR A 13 10.79 14.89 -2.15
C TYR A 13 10.08 16.14 -1.62
N ILE A 14 8.77 16.29 -1.87
CA ILE A 14 7.98 17.43 -1.39
C ILE A 14 7.50 17.14 0.03
N THR A 15 7.66 18.10 0.93
CA THR A 15 7.07 18.06 2.27
C THR A 15 5.68 18.69 2.20
N TYR A 16 4.67 17.91 2.56
CA TYR A 16 3.28 18.33 2.57
C TYR A 16 2.84 18.68 4.00
N GLU A 17 1.79 19.47 4.09
CA GLU A 17 1.12 19.71 5.36
C GLU A 17 0.59 18.40 5.96
N LEU A 18 0.63 18.28 7.28
CA LEU A 18 0.10 17.13 7.99
C LEU A 18 -1.36 17.38 8.38
N TRP A 19 -2.18 16.34 8.23
CA TRP A 19 -3.50 16.30 8.83
C TRP A 19 -3.42 16.48 10.34
N THR A 20 -4.31 17.33 10.85
CA THR A 20 -4.56 17.46 12.29
C THR A 20 -5.99 17.05 12.62
N LYS A 21 -6.19 16.63 13.88
CA LYS A 21 -7.53 16.39 14.44
C LYS A 21 -8.47 17.58 14.20
N ARG A 22 -8.02 18.80 14.49
CA ARG A 22 -8.80 20.03 14.34
C ARG A 22 -9.30 20.26 12.90
N GLN A 23 -8.40 20.18 11.92
CA GLN A 23 -8.77 20.36 10.51
C GLN A 23 -9.82 19.35 10.05
N THR A 24 -9.69 18.10 10.50
CA THR A 24 -10.65 17.04 10.14
C THR A 24 -12.02 17.33 10.73
N GLN A 25 -12.08 17.82 11.97
CA GLN A 25 -13.32 18.21 12.63
C GLN A 25 -14.00 19.36 11.90
N GLU A 26 -13.26 20.42 11.56
CA GLU A 26 -13.76 21.57 10.81
C GLU A 26 -14.37 21.15 9.46
N ILE A 27 -13.67 20.32 8.69
CA ILE A 27 -14.16 19.83 7.39
C ILE A 27 -15.42 18.97 7.55
N LEU A 28 -15.50 18.15 8.61
CA LEU A 28 -16.69 17.33 8.86
C LEU A 28 -17.88 18.17 9.35
N THR A 29 -17.64 19.24 10.10
CA THR A 29 -18.66 20.23 10.47
C THR A 29 -19.20 20.94 9.23
N ASP A 30 -18.34 21.40 8.33
CA ASP A 30 -18.75 22.00 7.06
C ASP A 30 -19.55 21.02 6.19
N ALA A 31 -19.09 19.77 6.13
CA ALA A 31 -19.77 18.70 5.42
C ALA A 31 -21.17 18.42 6.00
N ALA A 32 -21.36 18.51 7.32
CA ALA A 32 -22.64 18.29 7.97
C ALA A 32 -23.70 19.32 7.55
N ALA A 33 -23.30 20.54 7.19
CA ALA A 33 -24.19 21.57 6.64
C ALA A 33 -24.70 21.24 5.23
N ILE A 34 -24.07 20.31 4.50
CA ILE A 34 -24.49 19.90 3.16
C ILE A 34 -25.67 18.91 3.26
N PRO A 35 -26.88 19.24 2.77
CA PRO A 35 -28.07 18.41 3.02
C PRO A 35 -28.04 17.08 2.27
N ARG A 36 -27.60 17.09 0.99
CA ARG A 36 -27.61 15.91 0.12
C ARG A 36 -26.40 15.02 0.41
N LYS A 37 -26.66 13.75 0.68
CA LYS A 37 -25.63 12.72 0.95
C LYS A 37 -24.58 12.64 -0.16
N ASP A 38 -24.99 12.67 -1.42
CA ASP A 38 -24.05 12.54 -2.55
C ASP A 38 -23.13 13.75 -2.67
N ASN A 39 -23.67 14.96 -2.47
CA ASN A 39 -22.89 16.19 -2.46
C ASN A 39 -21.90 16.21 -1.28
N ARG A 40 -22.34 15.76 -0.10
CA ARG A 40 -21.49 15.63 1.08
C ARG A 40 -20.34 14.64 0.84
N ASN A 41 -20.63 13.48 0.28
CA ASN A 41 -19.61 12.50 -0.08
C ASN A 41 -18.64 13.03 -1.14
N SER A 42 -19.15 13.77 -2.13
CA SER A 42 -18.33 14.40 -3.16
C SER A 42 -17.38 15.45 -2.55
N PHE A 43 -17.88 16.31 -1.65
CA PHE A 43 -17.08 17.28 -0.91
C PHE A 43 -15.98 16.59 -0.09
N LEU A 44 -16.33 15.60 0.74
CA LEU A 44 -15.36 14.89 1.59
C LEU A 44 -14.33 14.11 0.78
N SER A 45 -14.70 13.58 -0.39
CA SER A 45 -13.78 12.83 -1.26
C SER A 45 -12.62 13.69 -1.78
N ALA A 46 -12.81 15.01 -1.92
CA ALA A 46 -11.74 15.93 -2.30
C ALA A 46 -10.61 15.96 -1.26
N PHE A 47 -10.95 15.72 0.00
CA PHE A 47 -10.01 15.64 1.13
C PHE A 47 -9.63 14.19 1.48
N SER A 48 -10.05 13.20 0.67
CA SER A 48 -9.91 11.77 1.00
C SER A 48 -10.56 11.36 2.34
N LEU A 49 -11.58 12.11 2.77
CA LEU A 49 -12.36 11.82 3.98
C LEU A 49 -13.64 11.08 3.64
N ARG A 50 -14.19 10.39 4.64
CA ARG A 50 -15.51 9.76 4.59
C ARG A 50 -16.44 10.46 5.56
N ASN A 51 -17.74 10.40 5.28
CA ASN A 51 -18.76 10.91 6.19
C ASN A 51 -18.83 10.02 7.43
N ILE A 52 -18.18 10.48 8.51
CA ILE A 52 -18.21 9.86 9.83
C ILE A 52 -18.97 10.80 10.77
N HIS A 53 -19.86 10.24 11.59
CA HIS A 53 -20.68 11.05 12.50
C HIS A 53 -19.85 11.59 13.67
N GLU A 54 -19.10 10.72 14.35
CA GLU A 54 -18.20 11.10 15.43
C GLU A 54 -17.08 10.06 15.55
N ASN A 55 -15.83 10.49 15.55
CA ASN A 55 -14.71 9.60 15.79
C ASN A 55 -14.52 9.43 17.30
N ALA A 56 -14.60 8.21 17.82
CA ALA A 56 -14.45 7.92 19.25
C ALA A 56 -13.14 8.45 19.85
N PHE A 57 -12.05 8.50 19.06
CA PHE A 57 -10.76 9.03 19.51
C PHE A 57 -10.77 10.55 19.72
N TRP A 58 -11.77 11.27 19.22
CA TRP A 58 -11.86 12.71 19.46
C TRP A 58 -12.18 13.07 20.90
N ASN A 59 -12.80 12.15 21.65
CA ASN A 59 -13.17 12.35 23.04
C ASN A 59 -12.05 11.98 24.03
N ILE A 60 -10.90 11.52 23.51
CA ILE A 60 -9.72 11.23 24.32
C ILE A 60 -8.79 12.45 24.25
N GLU A 61 -8.46 13.01 25.42
CA GLU A 61 -7.51 14.12 25.56
C GLU A 61 -6.14 13.69 25.05
N ASP A 62 -5.46 14.60 24.34
CA ASP A 62 -4.15 14.37 23.71
C ASP A 62 -4.05 13.17 22.74
N CYS A 63 -5.18 12.65 22.26
CA CYS A 63 -5.20 11.62 21.22
C CYS A 63 -5.34 12.24 19.82
N ASP A 64 -4.27 12.14 19.01
CA ASP A 64 -4.32 12.39 17.57
C ASP A 64 -4.20 11.08 16.77
N PRO A 65 -5.30 10.58 16.18
CA PRO A 65 -5.30 9.37 15.36
C PRO A 65 -4.31 9.42 14.18
N PHE A 66 -4.00 10.61 13.65
CA PHE A 66 -3.10 10.76 12.52
C PHE A 66 -1.63 10.59 12.89
N GLN A 67 -1.28 10.79 14.17
CA GLN A 67 0.04 10.51 14.72
C GLN A 67 0.19 9.03 15.10
N ALA A 68 -0.90 8.39 15.51
CA ALA A 68 -0.91 6.97 15.87
C ALA A 68 -0.75 6.02 14.66
N LEU A 69 -1.02 6.48 13.43
CA LEU A 69 -0.85 5.69 12.21
C LEU A 69 0.62 5.32 12.03
N SER A 70 0.94 4.04 11.89
CA SER A 70 2.29 3.56 11.57
C SER A 70 2.36 2.91 10.20
N PHE A 71 3.55 2.92 9.61
CA PHE A 71 3.83 2.24 8.36
C PHE A 71 3.60 0.72 8.52
N ASP A 72 2.61 0.20 7.80
CA ASP A 72 2.37 -1.23 7.67
C ASP A 72 2.98 -1.77 6.37
N GLY A 73 4.04 -2.58 6.52
CA GLY A 73 4.67 -3.26 5.39
C GLY A 73 3.75 -4.19 4.60
N LEU A 74 2.73 -4.82 5.20
CA LEU A 74 1.80 -5.69 4.48
C LEU A 74 0.92 -4.89 3.51
N HIS A 75 0.22 -3.87 3.99
CA HIS A 75 -0.68 -3.08 3.15
C HIS A 75 0.04 -2.05 2.28
N ALA A 76 1.09 -1.39 2.80
CA ALA A 76 1.81 -0.36 2.06
C ALA A 76 2.74 -0.97 1.00
N TYR A 77 3.57 -1.94 1.39
CA TYR A 77 4.58 -2.53 0.50
C TYR A 77 4.08 -3.80 -0.20
N ASP A 78 3.85 -4.88 0.54
CA ASP A 78 3.65 -6.23 -0.05
C ASP A 78 2.42 -6.29 -0.98
N ASN A 79 1.24 -5.96 -0.45
CA ASN A 79 0.00 -5.87 -1.24
C ASN A 79 -0.02 -4.59 -2.09
N GLY A 80 0.37 -3.47 -1.47
CA GLY A 80 0.26 -2.16 -2.05
C GLY A 80 1.21 -1.90 -3.20
N LEU A 81 2.43 -1.49 -2.86
CA LEU A 81 3.42 -1.10 -3.86
C LEU A 81 3.77 -2.28 -4.77
N PHE A 82 4.06 -3.44 -4.20
CA PHE A 82 4.51 -4.59 -4.97
C PHE A 82 3.36 -5.28 -5.72
N GLY A 83 2.38 -5.83 -5.02
CA GLY A 83 1.26 -6.58 -5.61
C GLY A 83 0.41 -5.75 -6.57
N ASP A 84 -0.10 -4.60 -6.13
CA ASP A 84 -1.02 -3.77 -6.93
C ASP A 84 -0.31 -3.02 -8.06
N HIS A 85 1.00 -2.72 -7.93
CA HIS A 85 1.69 -1.82 -8.84
C HIS A 85 2.97 -2.34 -9.51
N ILE A 86 4.02 -2.70 -8.77
CA ILE A 86 5.30 -3.16 -9.37
C ILE A 86 5.08 -4.44 -10.16
N ARG A 87 4.43 -5.44 -9.57
CA ARG A 87 4.21 -6.73 -10.23
C ARG A 87 3.46 -6.60 -11.55
N LYS A 88 2.40 -5.78 -11.60
CA LYS A 88 1.63 -5.54 -12.83
C LYS A 88 2.48 -4.91 -13.93
N GLU A 89 3.39 -4.01 -13.55
CA GLU A 89 4.31 -3.38 -14.48
C GLU A 89 5.32 -4.41 -15.01
N VAL A 90 5.93 -5.21 -14.12
CA VAL A 90 6.85 -6.29 -14.50
C VAL A 90 6.19 -7.28 -15.46
N ILE A 91 4.95 -7.71 -15.17
CA ILE A 91 4.19 -8.61 -16.05
C ILE A 91 4.02 -7.99 -17.43
N SER A 92 3.52 -6.77 -17.49
CA SER A 92 3.30 -6.08 -18.77
C SER A 92 4.59 -5.93 -19.57
N GLN A 93 5.72 -5.68 -18.90
CA GLN A 93 7.03 -5.56 -19.54
C GLN A 93 7.52 -6.91 -20.08
N VAL A 94 7.41 -7.98 -19.30
CA VAL A 94 7.83 -9.34 -19.72
C VAL A 94 6.95 -9.85 -20.86
N GLU A 95 5.64 -9.60 -20.81
CA GLU A 95 4.70 -9.94 -21.90
C GLU A 95 5.05 -9.22 -23.21
N ALA A 96 5.46 -7.95 -23.12
CA ALA A 96 5.88 -7.17 -24.29
C ALA A 96 7.16 -7.72 -24.96
N LEU A 97 8.00 -8.46 -24.22
CA LEU A 97 9.18 -9.14 -24.75
C LEU A 97 8.85 -10.48 -25.42
N GLY A 98 7.61 -10.97 -25.29
CA GLY A 98 7.11 -12.17 -25.95
C GLY A 98 7.11 -13.44 -25.08
N SER A 99 6.46 -14.49 -25.59
CA SER A 99 6.18 -15.74 -24.84
C SER A 99 7.42 -16.48 -24.35
N LYS A 100 8.54 -16.39 -25.07
CA LYS A 100 9.81 -16.99 -24.63
C LYS A 100 10.30 -16.36 -23.33
N SER A 101 10.18 -15.04 -23.20
CA SER A 101 10.57 -14.30 -21.99
C SER A 101 9.65 -14.61 -20.82
N VAL A 102 8.35 -14.79 -21.07
CA VAL A 102 7.37 -15.23 -20.05
C VAL A 102 7.75 -16.60 -19.46
N GLY A 103 7.98 -17.60 -20.32
CA GLY A 103 8.37 -18.94 -19.87
C GLY A 103 9.67 -18.93 -19.09
N TRP A 104 10.68 -18.22 -19.60
CA TRP A 104 11.95 -18.07 -18.90
C TRP A 104 11.81 -17.41 -17.53
N ALA A 105 11.00 -16.34 -17.44
CA ALA A 105 10.76 -15.64 -16.19
C ALA A 105 10.07 -16.55 -15.15
N ASP A 106 9.13 -17.40 -15.58
CA ASP A 106 8.53 -18.40 -14.69
C ASP A 106 9.52 -19.47 -14.24
N ASP A 107 10.36 -19.95 -15.15
CA ASP A 107 11.35 -20.99 -14.85
C ASP A 107 12.39 -20.52 -13.82
N GLN A 108 12.78 -19.24 -13.84
CA GLN A 108 13.66 -18.66 -12.82
C GLN A 108 13.09 -18.76 -11.39
N ILE A 109 11.78 -18.51 -11.25
CA ILE A 109 11.12 -18.63 -9.95
C ILE A 109 10.97 -20.09 -9.52
N LYS A 110 10.68 -20.99 -10.47
CA LYS A 110 10.58 -22.44 -10.20
C LYS A 110 11.93 -23.05 -9.82
N CYS A 111 13.02 -22.56 -10.41
CA CYS A 111 14.38 -23.02 -10.08
C CYS A 111 14.87 -22.51 -8.73
N PHE A 112 14.15 -21.58 -8.09
CA PHE A 112 14.57 -21.05 -6.79
C PHE A 112 14.48 -22.14 -5.71
N PRO A 113 15.53 -22.33 -4.89
CA PRO A 113 15.54 -23.41 -3.90
C PRO A 113 14.43 -23.26 -2.86
N HIS A 114 13.89 -24.41 -2.44
CA HIS A 114 12.94 -24.47 -1.33
C HIS A 114 13.62 -24.03 -0.02
N TRP A 115 13.08 -22.98 0.61
CA TRP A 115 13.53 -22.49 1.91
C TRP A 115 12.41 -22.50 2.93
N ARG A 116 12.79 -22.71 4.20
CA ARG A 116 11.84 -22.69 5.31
C ARG A 116 11.17 -21.31 5.39
N ASN A 117 9.84 -21.29 5.49
CA ASN A 117 9.02 -20.08 5.59
C ASN A 117 9.12 -19.15 4.35
N LEU A 118 9.39 -19.71 3.18
CA LEU A 118 9.30 -19.03 1.89
C LEU A 118 8.36 -19.83 0.99
N TYR A 119 7.26 -19.22 0.55
CA TYR A 119 6.35 -19.90 -0.37
C TYR A 119 7.03 -20.18 -1.72
N HIS A 120 6.96 -21.42 -2.17
CA HIS A 120 7.49 -21.82 -3.47
C HIS A 120 6.40 -21.74 -4.54
N PHE A 121 6.66 -20.97 -5.59
CA PHE A 121 5.70 -20.70 -6.67
C PHE A 121 5.95 -21.65 -7.84
N GLU A 122 5.43 -22.87 -7.74
CA GLU A 122 5.52 -23.92 -8.79
C GLU A 122 5.01 -23.45 -10.17
N SER A 123 4.04 -22.53 -10.18
CA SER A 123 3.49 -21.95 -11.41
C SER A 123 4.36 -20.83 -11.99
N GLY A 124 5.39 -20.36 -11.29
CA GLY A 124 6.21 -19.20 -11.67
C GLY A 124 5.67 -17.85 -11.19
N PHE A 125 6.29 -16.75 -11.64
CA PHE A 125 5.92 -15.38 -11.29
C PHE A 125 4.68 -14.90 -12.03
N MET A 126 4.61 -15.18 -13.32
CA MET A 126 3.65 -14.62 -14.28
C MET A 126 2.27 -15.23 -14.04
N ALA A 127 2.21 -16.53 -13.76
CA ALA A 127 0.97 -17.28 -13.57
C ALA A 127 0.22 -16.99 -12.24
N VAL A 128 0.79 -16.18 -11.33
CA VAL A 128 0.14 -15.86 -10.04
C VAL A 128 -0.98 -14.83 -10.24
N HIS A 129 -2.22 -15.28 -10.46
CA HIS A 129 -3.35 -14.36 -10.69
C HIS A 129 -3.93 -13.75 -9.41
N PHE A 130 -3.94 -14.51 -8.31
CA PHE A 130 -4.45 -14.06 -7.01
C PHE A 130 -3.56 -14.58 -5.87
N ALA A 131 -3.12 -13.69 -5.00
CA ALA A 131 -2.30 -14.00 -3.85
C ALA A 131 -2.69 -13.08 -2.68
N ASP A 132 -2.53 -13.58 -1.46
CA ASP A 132 -2.59 -12.76 -0.26
C ASP A 132 -1.29 -11.95 -0.08
N GLY A 133 -1.27 -11.03 0.88
CA GLY A 133 -0.09 -10.20 1.10
C GLY A 133 1.13 -10.95 1.61
N THR A 134 0.94 -12.13 2.20
CA THR A 134 2.08 -12.98 2.59
C THR A 134 2.74 -13.60 1.37
N LYS A 135 1.95 -14.08 0.41
CA LYS A 135 2.47 -14.57 -0.88
C LYS A 135 3.12 -13.44 -1.68
N TYR A 136 2.54 -12.25 -1.75
CA TYR A 136 3.19 -11.14 -2.45
C TYR A 136 4.50 -10.72 -1.79
N LYS A 137 4.60 -10.77 -0.46
CA LYS A 137 5.88 -10.59 0.24
C LYS A 137 6.92 -11.59 -0.24
N ASP A 138 6.57 -12.88 -0.23
CA ASP A 138 7.51 -13.93 -0.63
C ASP A 138 7.90 -13.83 -2.10
N LEU A 139 6.94 -13.53 -2.98
CA LEU A 139 7.20 -13.28 -4.39
C LEU A 139 8.12 -12.07 -4.61
N SER A 140 7.98 -11.01 -3.80
CA SER A 140 8.85 -9.83 -3.89
C SER A 140 10.31 -10.13 -3.50
N LYS A 141 10.52 -11.03 -2.53
CA LYS A 141 11.87 -11.49 -2.15
C LYS A 141 12.50 -12.30 -3.28
N LEU A 142 11.74 -13.20 -3.89
CA LEU A 142 12.19 -14.01 -5.02
C LEU A 142 12.56 -13.12 -6.21
N TYR A 143 11.68 -12.17 -6.55
CA TYR A 143 11.94 -11.16 -7.58
C TYR A 143 13.24 -10.39 -7.33
N GLY A 144 13.47 -9.91 -6.09
CA GLY A 144 14.69 -9.19 -5.74
C GLY A 144 15.97 -10.05 -5.73
N ALA A 145 15.84 -11.36 -5.48
CA ALA A 145 16.96 -12.29 -5.51
C ALA A 145 17.31 -12.76 -6.94
N SER A 146 16.35 -12.71 -7.87
CA SER A 146 16.55 -13.07 -9.27
C SER A 146 17.20 -11.92 -10.06
N HIS A 147 18.54 -11.84 -10.06
CA HIS A 147 19.32 -10.85 -10.81
C HIS A 147 18.91 -10.71 -12.30
N GLU A 148 18.45 -11.81 -12.86
CA GLU A 148 18.00 -11.97 -14.23
C GLU A 148 16.68 -11.24 -14.55
N TYR A 149 15.77 -11.10 -13.58
CA TYR A 149 14.55 -10.28 -13.72
C TYR A 149 14.87 -8.79 -13.84
N GLU A 150 15.90 -8.34 -13.14
CA GLU A 150 16.36 -6.95 -13.20
C GLU A 150 16.88 -6.59 -14.61
N GLN A 151 17.52 -7.55 -15.30
CA GLN A 151 18.01 -7.34 -16.66
C GLN A 151 16.85 -7.28 -17.68
N LEU A 152 15.86 -8.18 -17.57
CA LEU A 152 14.66 -8.16 -18.42
C LEU A 152 13.92 -6.82 -18.32
N THR A 153 13.70 -6.33 -17.10
CA THR A 153 12.93 -5.10 -16.85
C THR A 153 13.68 -3.84 -17.32
N LYS A 154 15.01 -3.80 -17.21
CA LYS A 154 15.83 -2.69 -17.74
C LYS A 154 15.80 -2.57 -19.27
N SER A 155 15.48 -3.64 -19.98
CA SER A 155 15.43 -3.66 -21.46
C SER A 155 14.18 -2.99 -22.05
N VAL A 156 13.15 -2.74 -21.22
CA VAL A 156 11.88 -2.15 -21.63
C VAL A 156 11.85 -0.65 -21.28
N LYS A 157 11.31 0.18 -22.16
CA LYS A 157 11.25 1.64 -21.96
C LYS A 157 10.43 1.99 -20.70
N PRO A 158 11.03 2.64 -19.69
CA PRO A 158 10.29 3.14 -18.53
C PRO A 158 9.46 4.37 -18.92
N GLY A 159 8.28 4.54 -18.33
CA GLY A 159 7.58 5.84 -18.34
C GLY A 159 6.07 5.86 -18.55
N THR A 160 5.40 4.72 -18.75
CA THR A 160 3.95 4.73 -19.03
C THR A 160 3.10 5.00 -17.78
N LYS A 161 3.58 4.57 -16.61
CA LYS A 161 2.83 4.64 -15.35
C LYS A 161 3.14 5.90 -14.57
N LYS A 162 2.10 6.65 -14.17
CA LYS A 162 2.22 7.91 -13.41
C LYS A 162 2.58 7.72 -11.92
N TRP A 163 2.47 6.51 -11.38
CA TRP A 163 2.75 6.18 -9.97
C TRP A 163 1.97 7.01 -8.91
N ASN A 164 0.89 7.68 -9.30
CA ASN A 164 0.11 8.51 -8.39
C ASN A 164 -0.96 7.72 -7.62
N PHE A 165 -0.57 7.11 -6.50
CA PHE A 165 -1.47 6.40 -5.59
C PHE A 165 -1.03 6.55 -4.13
N PRO A 166 -1.97 6.60 -3.15
CA PRO A 166 -1.64 6.93 -1.76
C PRO A 166 -0.54 6.07 -1.12
N LYS A 167 -0.52 4.77 -1.41
CA LYS A 167 0.46 3.84 -0.85
C LYS A 167 1.90 4.11 -1.32
N VAL A 168 2.11 4.84 -2.42
CA VAL A 168 3.49 5.22 -2.81
C VAL A 168 4.03 6.26 -1.83
N HIS A 169 3.19 7.22 -1.41
CA HIS A 169 3.58 8.32 -0.55
C HIS A 169 3.92 7.84 0.86
N SER A 170 3.20 6.85 1.38
CA SER A 170 3.42 6.34 2.74
C SER A 170 4.84 5.83 2.98
N HIS A 171 5.56 5.41 1.93
CA HIS A 171 6.96 4.97 2.04
C HIS A 171 7.91 6.10 2.44
N LYS A 172 7.55 7.37 2.18
CA LYS A 172 8.29 8.54 2.68
C LYS A 172 8.41 8.53 4.20
N HIS A 173 7.35 8.09 4.89
CA HIS A 173 7.27 8.11 6.36
C HIS A 173 7.79 6.83 7.01
N MET A 174 8.20 5.83 6.24
CA MET A 174 8.60 4.52 6.79
C MET A 174 9.76 4.65 7.78
N ALA A 175 10.80 5.41 7.44
CA ALA A 175 11.97 5.57 8.29
C ALA A 175 11.63 6.38 9.55
N ASP A 176 10.94 7.52 9.39
CA ASP A 176 10.53 8.38 10.50
C ASP A 176 9.62 7.62 11.47
N ASP A 177 8.64 6.86 10.98
CA ASP A 177 7.78 6.02 11.81
C ASP A 177 8.57 4.99 12.62
N ILE A 178 9.58 4.34 12.03
CA ILE A 178 10.43 3.38 12.73
C ILE A 178 11.27 4.08 13.82
N LEU A 179 11.77 5.28 13.54
CA LEU A 179 12.60 6.03 14.48
C LEU A 179 11.79 6.60 15.65
N GLU A 180 10.60 7.15 15.36
CA GLU A 180 9.74 7.80 16.35
C GLU A 180 8.97 6.80 17.21
N LYS A 181 8.48 5.70 16.61
CA LYS A 181 7.59 4.73 17.28
C LYS A 181 8.31 3.46 17.70
N GLY A 182 9.52 3.25 17.17
CA GLY A 182 10.30 2.05 17.41
C GLY A 182 9.72 0.81 16.72
N VAL A 183 10.37 -0.32 16.99
CA VAL A 183 9.92 -1.66 16.60
C VAL A 183 9.68 -2.48 17.85
N MET A 184 8.55 -3.17 17.92
CA MET A 184 8.31 -4.14 18.98
C MET A 184 9.22 -5.35 18.77
N LEU A 185 10.06 -5.69 19.76
CA LEU A 185 11.12 -6.70 19.68
C LEU A 185 10.65 -8.08 19.14
N ASN A 186 9.39 -8.44 19.37
CA ASN A 186 8.81 -9.74 18.98
C ASN A 186 7.55 -9.61 18.10
N TYR A 187 7.25 -8.42 17.59
CA TYR A 187 6.08 -8.20 16.74
C TYR A 187 6.50 -7.52 15.44
N ASN A 188 5.76 -7.79 14.37
CA ASN A 188 5.90 -7.05 13.13
C ASN A 188 4.71 -6.10 12.98
N THR A 189 4.83 -5.12 12.07
CA THR A 189 3.76 -4.16 11.77
C THR A 189 2.64 -4.78 10.92
N LYS A 190 2.47 -6.11 10.90
CA LYS A 190 1.43 -6.81 10.14
C LYS A 190 0.32 -7.33 11.07
N PRO A 191 -0.44 -6.45 11.74
CA PRO A 191 -1.51 -6.89 12.63
C PRO A 191 -2.60 -7.62 11.82
N ASN A 192 -2.56 -8.94 11.90
CA ASN A 192 -3.63 -9.92 11.74
C ASN A 192 -4.77 -9.52 10.76
N GLU A 193 -4.59 -9.80 9.47
CA GLU A 193 -5.61 -9.58 8.42
C GLU A 193 -6.98 -10.21 8.77
N LYS A 194 -6.97 -11.29 9.56
CA LYS A 194 -8.19 -11.95 10.08
C LYS A 194 -9.01 -11.07 11.02
N MET A 195 -8.41 -10.06 11.65
CA MET A 195 -9.08 -9.17 12.60
C MET A 195 -9.94 -8.11 11.90
N HIS A 196 -9.72 -7.85 10.60
CA HIS A 196 -10.51 -6.86 9.86
C HIS A 196 -12.00 -7.19 9.79
N GLY A 197 -12.37 -8.46 9.66
CA GLY A 197 -13.78 -8.89 9.66
C GLY A 197 -14.45 -8.57 10.99
N PRO A 198 -13.96 -9.12 12.12
CA PRO A 198 -14.49 -8.82 13.45
C PRO A 198 -14.53 -7.33 13.78
N LEU A 199 -13.54 -6.53 13.35
CA LEU A 199 -13.56 -5.09 13.56
C LEU A 199 -14.67 -4.41 12.75
N LYS A 200 -14.87 -4.78 11.47
CA LYS A 200 -15.96 -4.20 10.68
C LYS A 200 -17.32 -4.51 11.29
N ASP A 201 -17.52 -5.75 11.76
CA ASP A 201 -18.75 -6.15 12.43
C ASP A 201 -18.95 -5.37 13.74
N ALA A 202 -17.90 -5.25 14.56
CA ALA A 202 -17.95 -4.54 15.84
C ALA A 202 -18.20 -3.04 15.68
N TYR A 203 -17.63 -2.41 14.65
CA TYR A 203 -17.78 -0.98 14.37
C TYR A 203 -18.90 -0.64 13.38
N GLN A 204 -19.66 -1.65 12.92
CA GLN A 204 -20.76 -1.48 11.95
C GLN A 204 -20.33 -0.73 10.67
N LEU A 205 -19.13 -1.04 10.16
CA LEU A 205 -18.48 -0.39 9.01
C LEU A 205 -18.79 -1.04 7.66
#